data_AF-A0A099KU54-F1
#
_entry.id   AF-A0A099KU54-F1
#
_cell.length_a   1.000
_cell.length_b   1.000
_cell.length_c   1.000
_cell.angle_alpha   90.00
_cell.angle_beta   90.00
_cell.angle_gamma   90.00
#
_symmetry.space_group_name_H-M   'P 1'
#
loop_
_entity.id
_entity.type
_entity.pdbx_description
1 polymer ?
#
loop_
_entity_poly.entity_id
_entity_poly.type
_entity_poly.pdbx_seq_one_letter_code
_entity_poly.pdbx_strand_id
1 'polypeptide(L)'
;MLRRIVITSILFSLVTVLYVNYNRNSVITQQYDVSMLSSDYNSQDINIKSGISTSEPSQGKAQNNSTEDNQSFDFLNCLQRIDFDFLKLSFDEEEDKNKTEQYLQSSESYFSMADPLYYALYATPPEGENRLSLLFEYFEQDPSNPIVASDIISLCANSSDNRCTKSLIKQAISFDRDNGATWLYAANFYAAKDDIENFINSIVELEKSQLFNERYGEKLLLYTNALEGSPQNNFQANIIAAIGKLATAESNGYSSIIQWCIRDLQESIKTNACLSLGQQLERRSIRIGSKVIGITLQSKISEFQGNIEAIKLRQKKIQSLTDSLRGNITEKSHYMMLLDDRLMRFWLNNLDLYGEIESMRLVAKETETLYKDEYSVCTLLYQALGDFI
;
A
#
# COMPACT_ATOMS: atom_id res chain seq x y z
N MET A 1 -22.34 28.07 -0.36
CA MET A 1 -23.19 26.96 -0.86
C MET A 1 -22.37 25.85 -1.52
N LEU A 2 -21.44 26.16 -2.45
CA LEU A 2 -20.52 25.17 -3.05
C LEU A 2 -19.65 24.40 -2.02
N ARG A 3 -19.18 25.07 -0.95
CA ARG A 3 -18.32 24.47 0.10
C ARG A 3 -19.04 23.43 0.97
N ARG A 4 -20.36 23.57 1.17
CA ARG A 4 -21.16 22.54 1.85
C ARG A 4 -21.34 21.31 0.95
N ILE A 5 -21.51 21.50 -0.36
CA ILE A 5 -21.68 20.42 -1.35
C ILE A 5 -20.40 19.58 -1.48
N VAL A 6 -19.21 20.18 -1.44
CA VAL A 6 -17.93 19.43 -1.55
C VAL A 6 -17.64 18.62 -0.29
N ILE A 7 -17.89 19.17 0.90
CA ILE A 7 -17.67 18.45 2.17
C ILE A 7 -18.73 17.36 2.37
N THR A 8 -20.01 17.61 2.04
CA THR A 8 -20.98 16.51 1.98
C THR A 8 -20.62 15.51 0.88
N SER A 9 -20.03 15.91 -0.25
CA SER A 9 -19.56 14.93 -1.25
C SER A 9 -18.39 14.10 -0.76
N ILE A 10 -17.42 14.64 -0.03
CA ILE A 10 -16.27 13.88 0.49
C ILE A 10 -16.71 12.97 1.64
N LEU A 11 -17.51 13.47 2.59
CA LEU A 11 -18.09 12.64 3.65
C LEU A 11 -19.07 11.62 3.10
N PHE A 12 -19.88 11.95 2.09
CA PHE A 12 -20.72 10.99 1.39
C PHE A 12 -19.89 10.01 0.58
N SER A 13 -18.73 10.38 0.03
CA SER A 13 -17.82 9.46 -0.66
C SER A 13 -17.14 8.51 0.33
N LEU A 14 -16.68 9.00 1.48
CA LEU A 14 -16.12 8.19 2.56
C LEU A 14 -17.18 7.27 3.18
N VAL A 15 -18.37 7.79 3.47
CA VAL A 15 -19.51 7.00 3.95
C VAL A 15 -20.00 6.06 2.87
N THR A 16 -19.96 6.38 1.58
CA THR A 16 -20.33 5.46 0.49
C THR A 16 -19.25 4.42 0.25
N VAL A 17 -17.96 4.73 0.40
CA VAL A 17 -16.87 3.74 0.34
C VAL A 17 -16.94 2.80 1.53
N LEU A 18 -17.21 3.33 2.73
CA LEU A 18 -17.42 2.55 3.94
C LEU A 18 -18.73 1.75 3.88
N TYR A 19 -19.82 2.34 3.38
CA TYR A 19 -21.13 1.70 3.21
C TYR A 19 -21.13 0.70 2.06
N VAL A 20 -20.42 0.93 0.96
CA VAL A 20 -20.24 -0.03 -0.15
C VAL A 20 -19.25 -1.12 0.24
N ASN A 21 -18.24 -0.88 1.09
CA ASN A 21 -17.43 -1.96 1.68
C ASN A 21 -18.22 -2.76 2.73
N TYR A 22 -19.01 -2.09 3.56
CA TYR A 22 -19.89 -2.71 4.55
C TYR A 22 -21.03 -3.50 3.87
N ASN A 23 -21.64 -2.94 2.82
CA ASN A 23 -22.66 -3.61 2.03
C ASN A 23 -22.11 -4.57 0.98
N ARG A 24 -20.86 -4.47 0.48
CA ARG A 24 -20.30 -5.59 -0.32
C ARG A 24 -20.18 -6.86 0.53
N ASN A 25 -19.99 -6.70 1.85
CA ASN A 25 -20.04 -7.79 2.82
C ASN A 25 -21.49 -8.22 3.20
N SER A 26 -22.54 -7.47 2.82
CA SER A 26 -23.95 -7.82 3.08
C SER A 26 -24.79 -8.14 1.82
N VAL A 27 -24.37 -7.67 0.63
CA VAL A 27 -25.10 -7.73 -0.66
C VAL A 27 -24.65 -8.91 -1.53
N ILE A 28 -23.60 -9.66 -1.14
CA ILE A 28 -23.38 -11.04 -1.64
C ILE A 28 -24.26 -12.06 -0.85
N THR A 29 -25.28 -11.58 -0.14
CA THR A 29 -26.25 -12.39 0.60
C THR A 29 -27.70 -12.06 0.23
N GLN A 30 -28.01 -11.97 -1.06
CA GLN A 30 -29.35 -12.29 -1.59
C GLN A 30 -29.08 -12.93 -2.97
N GLN A 31 -29.23 -14.24 -3.17
CA GLN A 31 -30.43 -15.03 -2.96
C GLN A 31 -30.01 -16.50 -2.90
N TYR A 32 -29.77 -17.03 -1.70
CA TYR A 32 -29.77 -18.47 -1.48
C TYR A 32 -30.90 -18.77 -0.51
N ASP A 33 -31.84 -19.56 -1.01
CA ASP A 33 -32.92 -20.14 -0.23
C ASP A 33 -32.28 -21.09 0.79
N VAL A 34 -32.09 -20.61 2.03
CA VAL A 34 -31.60 -21.41 3.16
C VAL A 34 -32.78 -22.20 3.70
N SER A 35 -33.26 -23.14 2.88
CA SER A 35 -34.20 -24.17 3.28
C SER A 35 -33.67 -25.55 2.93
N MET A 36 -32.36 -25.79 3.08
CA MET A 36 -31.77 -27.13 3.15
C MET A 36 -30.36 -27.01 3.69
N LEU A 37 -30.16 -27.53 4.90
CA LEU A 37 -28.91 -28.02 5.53
C LEU A 37 -28.86 -27.63 7.02
N SER A 38 -29.84 -28.13 7.75
CA SER A 38 -29.60 -28.66 9.10
C SER A 38 -29.11 -30.10 8.95
N SER A 39 -27.86 -30.38 9.31
CA SER A 39 -27.44 -31.58 10.06
C SER A 39 -25.92 -31.75 9.99
N ASP A 40 -25.33 -31.83 11.18
CA ASP A 40 -24.16 -32.64 11.51
C ASP A 40 -22.87 -32.41 10.73
N TYR A 41 -21.87 -31.83 11.41
CA TYR A 41 -20.55 -32.45 11.39
C TYR A 41 -19.78 -32.23 12.70
N ASN A 42 -19.59 -33.34 13.42
CA ASN A 42 -18.79 -33.48 14.62
C ASN A 42 -17.29 -33.46 14.29
N SER A 43 -16.53 -32.87 15.20
CA SER A 43 -15.08 -32.97 15.33
C SER A 43 -14.64 -34.42 15.59
N GLN A 44 -13.65 -34.91 14.83
CA GLN A 44 -12.79 -35.98 15.32
C GLN A 44 -11.32 -35.68 15.00
N ASP A 45 -10.53 -35.87 16.06
CA ASP A 45 -9.09 -35.76 16.17
C ASP A 45 -8.34 -36.65 15.18
N ILE A 46 -7.20 -36.16 14.69
CA ILE A 46 -6.11 -37.02 14.23
C ILE A 46 -4.83 -36.64 14.97
N ASN A 47 -4.39 -37.63 15.74
CA ASN A 47 -3.21 -37.71 16.57
C ASN A 47 -2.04 -38.25 15.72
N ILE A 48 -0.90 -37.57 15.66
CA ILE A 48 0.36 -38.16 15.17
C ILE A 48 1.49 -37.80 16.17
N LYS A 49 1.82 -38.78 17.02
CA LYS A 49 3.17 -39.01 17.61
C LYS A 49 4.05 -39.64 16.50
N SER A 50 5.37 -39.55 16.41
CA SER A 50 6.48 -39.45 17.39
C SER A 50 7.80 -39.28 16.61
N GLY A 51 8.79 -38.55 17.13
CA GLY A 51 10.02 -39.11 17.72
C GLY A 51 11.22 -38.23 17.29
N ILE A 52 12.31 -37.96 18.02
CA ILE A 52 13.08 -38.60 19.11
C ILE A 52 13.86 -37.45 19.82
N SER A 53 13.76 -37.27 21.15
CA SER A 53 14.78 -37.53 22.22
C SER A 53 16.14 -36.81 22.03
N THR A 54 16.83 -36.16 22.98
CA THR A 54 16.79 -35.94 24.45
C THR A 54 17.97 -34.96 24.74
N SER A 55 17.92 -34.01 25.68
CA SER A 55 18.22 -34.25 27.10
C SER A 55 18.15 -32.93 27.89
N GLU A 56 17.46 -32.97 29.03
CA GLU A 56 17.65 -32.04 30.17
C GLU A 56 18.77 -32.56 31.08
N PRO A 57 19.28 -31.72 32.00
CA PRO A 57 18.88 -31.96 33.38
C PRO A 57 18.55 -30.71 34.23
N SER A 58 17.50 -30.90 35.04
CA SER A 58 17.40 -30.52 36.46
C SER A 58 16.95 -29.10 36.84
N GLN A 59 15.64 -28.99 37.06
CA GLN A 59 14.94 -28.50 38.26
C GLN A 59 15.57 -27.37 39.09
N GLY A 60 14.89 -26.22 39.06
CA GLY A 60 14.76 -25.28 40.17
C GLY A 60 13.33 -24.78 40.21
N LYS A 61 12.52 -25.30 41.15
CA LYS A 61 11.17 -24.78 41.45
C LYS A 61 11.30 -23.36 42.03
N ALA A 62 10.74 -22.38 41.34
CA ALA A 62 10.26 -21.16 41.95
C ALA A 62 8.85 -20.88 41.41
N GLN A 63 7.85 -21.16 42.25
CA GLN A 63 6.52 -20.59 42.10
C GLN A 63 6.68 -19.07 42.20
N ASN A 64 6.52 -18.37 41.08
CA ASN A 64 6.06 -16.99 41.11
C ASN A 64 4.73 -16.96 40.38
N ASN A 65 3.66 -16.87 41.18
CA ASN A 65 2.41 -16.28 40.76
C ASN A 65 2.69 -14.83 40.37
N SER A 66 2.99 -14.58 39.11
CA SER A 66 2.65 -13.31 38.49
C SER A 66 1.47 -13.61 37.58
N THR A 67 0.28 -13.37 38.12
CA THR A 67 -0.86 -12.95 37.31
C THR A 67 -0.35 -11.75 36.53
N GLU A 68 0.12 -11.96 35.29
CA GLU A 68 0.18 -10.90 34.31
C GLU A 68 -1.27 -10.49 34.10
N ASP A 69 -1.68 -9.49 34.87
CA ASP A 69 -2.83 -8.68 34.56
C ASP A 69 -2.55 -8.14 33.15
N ASN A 70 -3.16 -8.81 32.18
CA ASN A 70 -3.22 -8.40 30.80
C ASN A 70 -4.19 -7.21 30.74
N GLN A 71 -3.85 -6.12 31.45
CA GLN A 71 -4.47 -4.82 31.29
C GLN A 71 -4.04 -4.36 29.90
N SER A 72 -4.85 -4.69 28.90
CA SER A 72 -4.72 -4.13 27.57
C SER A 72 -4.73 -2.62 27.72
N PHE A 73 -3.57 -2.00 27.49
CA PHE A 73 -3.40 -0.55 27.45
C PHE A 73 -4.46 0.04 26.53
N ASP A 74 -5.36 0.82 27.11
CA ASP A 74 -6.38 1.54 26.35
C ASP A 74 -5.79 2.89 25.95
N PHE A 75 -5.24 2.98 24.73
CA PHE A 75 -4.80 4.23 24.10
C PHE A 75 -5.88 5.33 24.21
N LEU A 76 -7.15 4.93 24.26
CA LEU A 76 -8.27 5.82 24.49
C LEU A 76 -8.22 6.51 25.85
N ASN A 77 -7.51 6.00 26.86
CA ASN A 77 -7.36 6.68 28.16
C ASN A 77 -6.49 7.95 28.08
N CYS A 78 -5.46 8.00 27.22
CA CYS A 78 -4.76 9.27 26.96
C CYS A 78 -5.69 10.24 26.22
N LEU A 79 -6.43 9.75 25.21
CA LEU A 79 -7.36 10.56 24.42
C LEU A 79 -8.58 11.03 25.21
N GLN A 80 -9.11 10.23 26.15
CA GLN A 80 -10.22 10.59 27.04
C GLN A 80 -9.81 11.65 28.06
N ARG A 81 -8.52 11.76 28.39
CA ARG A 81 -7.96 12.83 29.22
C ARG A 81 -7.69 14.11 28.44
N ILE A 82 -7.64 14.03 27.11
CA ILE A 82 -7.67 15.21 26.26
C ILE A 82 -9.14 15.57 26.11
N ASP A 83 -9.54 16.72 26.65
CA ASP A 83 -10.93 17.15 26.59
C ASP A 83 -11.36 17.23 25.11
N PHE A 84 -12.36 16.43 24.72
CA PHE A 84 -12.79 16.33 23.33
C PHE A 84 -13.37 17.66 22.82
N ASP A 85 -13.90 18.48 23.75
CA ASP A 85 -14.31 19.85 23.45
C ASP A 85 -13.10 20.79 23.29
N PHE A 86 -11.97 20.54 23.98
CA PHE A 86 -10.70 21.24 23.75
C PHE A 86 -10.09 20.88 22.39
N LEU A 87 -10.09 19.59 22.02
CA LEU A 87 -9.72 19.12 20.68
C LEU A 87 -10.60 19.82 19.61
N LYS A 88 -11.92 19.84 19.81
CA LYS A 88 -12.84 20.48 18.88
C LYS A 88 -12.70 22.02 18.81
N LEU A 89 -12.15 22.64 19.85
CA LEU A 89 -11.83 24.08 19.90
C LEU A 89 -10.44 24.41 19.35
N SER A 90 -9.51 23.44 19.33
CA SER A 90 -8.14 23.61 18.79
C SER A 90 -8.05 23.40 17.29
N PHE A 91 -9.01 22.68 16.68
CA PHE A 91 -9.10 22.52 15.22
C PHE A 91 -9.95 23.66 14.62
N ASP A 92 -9.30 24.78 14.29
CA ASP A 92 -9.89 25.77 13.38
C ASP A 92 -9.81 25.22 11.95
N GLU A 93 -10.92 24.65 11.48
CA GLU A 93 -11.04 24.05 10.14
C GLU A 93 -10.60 25.00 9.01
N GLU A 94 -10.72 26.32 9.19
CA GLU A 94 -10.29 27.31 8.19
C GLU A 94 -8.78 27.57 8.28
N GLU A 95 -8.24 27.67 9.49
CA GLU A 95 -6.79 27.81 9.70
C GLU A 95 -6.02 26.56 9.23
N ASP A 96 -6.46 25.36 9.60
CA ASP A 96 -5.81 24.10 9.22
C ASP A 96 -5.87 23.86 7.71
N LYS A 97 -7.00 24.21 7.10
CA LYS A 97 -7.13 24.18 5.65
C LYS A 97 -6.13 25.15 5.01
N ASN A 98 -6.01 26.38 5.52
CA ASN A 98 -5.06 27.35 5.00
C ASN A 98 -3.61 26.88 5.18
N LYS A 99 -3.25 26.31 6.34
CA LYS A 99 -1.92 25.71 6.60
C LYS A 99 -1.62 24.59 5.61
N THR A 100 -2.59 23.70 5.36
CA THR A 100 -2.47 22.61 4.38
C THR A 100 -2.29 23.15 2.96
N GLU A 101 -3.11 24.12 2.54
CA GLU A 101 -2.99 24.75 1.22
C GLU A 101 -1.65 25.46 1.05
N GLN A 102 -1.16 26.17 2.07
CA GLN A 102 0.15 26.81 2.07
C GLN A 102 1.30 25.80 1.98
N TYR A 103 1.23 24.70 2.73
CA TYR A 103 2.22 23.62 2.66
C TYR A 103 2.27 23.01 1.25
N LEU A 104 1.11 22.70 0.66
CA LEU A 104 1.03 22.13 -0.69
C LEU A 104 1.57 23.11 -1.75
N GLN A 105 1.18 24.39 -1.69
CA GLN A 105 1.67 25.43 -2.60
C GLN A 105 3.18 25.64 -2.47
N SER A 106 3.70 25.67 -1.23
CA SER A 106 5.14 25.78 -0.97
C SER A 106 5.89 24.58 -1.55
N SER A 107 5.35 23.37 -1.40
CA SER A 107 5.94 22.14 -1.93
C SER A 107 5.98 22.15 -3.46
N GLU A 108 4.88 22.53 -4.11
CA GLU A 108 4.80 22.64 -5.57
C GLU A 108 5.77 23.68 -6.14
N SER A 109 5.86 24.85 -5.49
CA SER A 109 6.82 25.88 -5.87
C SER A 109 8.26 25.39 -5.70
N TYR A 110 8.55 24.62 -4.65
CA TYR A 110 9.89 24.11 -4.38
C TYR A 110 10.32 23.08 -5.43
N PHE A 111 9.45 22.13 -5.79
CA PHE A 111 9.75 21.14 -6.83
C PHE A 111 10.09 21.77 -8.18
N SER A 112 9.49 22.93 -8.49
CA SER A 112 9.73 23.66 -9.73
C SER A 112 11.15 24.24 -9.82
N MET A 113 11.87 24.33 -8.70
CA MET A 113 13.26 24.80 -8.60
C MET A 113 14.23 23.70 -8.16
N ALA A 114 13.75 22.48 -7.99
CA ALA A 114 14.53 21.37 -7.47
C ALA A 114 15.46 20.76 -8.53
N ASP A 115 16.32 19.84 -8.09
CA ASP A 115 17.18 19.06 -8.99
C ASP A 115 16.38 18.44 -10.15
N PRO A 116 16.98 18.25 -11.34
CA PRO A 116 16.27 17.79 -12.54
C PRO A 116 15.43 16.52 -12.34
N LEU A 117 15.91 15.58 -11.50
CA LEU A 117 15.17 14.37 -11.14
C LEU A 117 13.86 14.69 -10.41
N TYR A 118 13.92 15.55 -9.39
CA TYR A 118 12.76 15.93 -8.58
C TYR A 118 11.78 16.79 -9.37
N TYR A 119 12.30 17.67 -10.23
CA TYR A 119 11.47 18.42 -11.17
C TYR A 119 10.68 17.47 -12.07
N ALA A 120 11.37 16.52 -12.72
CA ALA A 120 10.74 15.55 -13.62
C ALA A 120 9.72 14.66 -12.91
N LEU A 121 9.98 14.21 -11.67
CA LEU A 121 9.08 13.32 -10.92
C LEU A 121 7.93 14.04 -10.23
N TYR A 122 8.14 15.25 -9.69
CA TYR A 122 7.21 15.84 -8.72
C TYR A 122 6.67 17.23 -9.04
N ALA A 123 7.36 18.07 -9.82
CA ALA A 123 6.91 19.43 -10.13
C ALA A 123 5.60 19.45 -10.93
N THR A 124 4.76 20.47 -10.75
CA THR A 124 3.59 20.67 -11.61
C THR A 124 4.07 20.94 -13.05
N PRO A 125 3.64 20.14 -14.05
CA PRO A 125 4.08 20.37 -15.42
C PRO A 125 3.69 21.77 -15.90
N PRO A 126 4.54 22.43 -16.72
CA PRO A 126 4.19 23.68 -17.37
C PRO A 126 2.90 23.59 -18.17
N GLU A 127 2.26 24.73 -18.43
CA GLU A 127 1.04 24.78 -19.24
C GLU A 127 1.28 24.18 -20.64
N GLY A 128 0.43 23.24 -21.05
CA GLY A 128 0.56 22.53 -22.33
C GLY A 128 1.46 21.30 -22.29
N GLU A 129 2.19 21.07 -21.20
CA GLU A 129 2.98 19.88 -20.99
C GLU A 129 2.29 18.87 -20.05
N ASN A 130 2.87 17.67 -19.98
CA ASN A 130 2.45 16.63 -19.05
C ASN A 130 3.67 16.02 -18.36
N ARG A 131 3.43 15.32 -17.24
CA ARG A 131 4.48 14.63 -16.48
C ARG A 131 5.37 13.75 -17.37
N LEU A 132 4.76 13.03 -18.31
CA LEU A 132 5.47 12.13 -19.20
C LEU A 132 6.49 12.86 -20.08
N SER A 133 6.21 14.10 -20.49
CA SER A 133 7.15 14.93 -21.25
C SER A 133 8.38 15.29 -20.42
N LEU A 134 8.18 15.73 -19.18
CA LEU A 134 9.29 16.01 -18.26
C LEU A 134 10.16 14.77 -17.98
N LEU A 135 9.52 13.60 -17.84
CA LEU A 135 10.25 12.35 -17.64
C LEU A 135 11.06 11.96 -18.87
N PHE A 136 10.57 12.18 -20.09
CA PHE A 136 11.36 11.94 -21.29
C PHE A 136 12.58 12.85 -21.37
N GLU A 137 12.42 14.14 -21.07
CA GLU A 137 13.54 15.09 -21.07
C GLU A 137 14.62 14.68 -20.07
N TYR A 138 14.23 14.23 -18.87
CA TYR A 138 15.18 13.67 -17.91
C TYR A 138 15.82 12.39 -18.43
N PHE A 139 15.02 11.46 -18.96
CA PHE A 139 15.48 10.14 -19.42
C PHE A 139 16.44 10.22 -20.61
N GLU A 140 16.35 11.26 -21.44
CA GLU A 140 17.34 11.53 -22.48
C GLU A 140 18.73 11.88 -21.90
N GLN A 141 18.78 12.49 -20.71
CA GLN A 141 20.01 12.90 -20.04
C GLN A 141 20.57 11.79 -19.14
N ASP A 142 19.70 11.12 -18.39
CA ASP A 142 20.03 10.01 -17.50
C ASP A 142 19.01 8.88 -17.65
N PRO A 143 19.22 7.98 -18.62
CA PRO A 143 18.29 6.87 -18.85
C PRO A 143 18.43 5.77 -17.79
N SER A 144 19.47 5.83 -16.95
CA SER A 144 19.81 4.75 -16.03
C SER A 144 18.98 4.71 -14.76
N ASN A 145 18.18 5.75 -14.50
CA ASN A 145 17.36 5.85 -13.30
C ASN A 145 16.16 4.88 -13.37
N PRO A 146 16.11 3.83 -12.53
CA PRO A 146 15.07 2.80 -12.61
C PRO A 146 13.68 3.33 -12.21
N ILE A 147 13.60 4.35 -11.36
CA ILE A 147 12.32 4.96 -10.98
C ILE A 147 11.73 5.73 -12.16
N VAL A 148 12.53 6.56 -12.82
CA VAL A 148 12.09 7.30 -14.01
C VAL A 148 11.71 6.33 -15.13
N ALA A 149 12.51 5.29 -15.37
CA ALA A 149 12.19 4.24 -16.34
C ALA A 149 10.83 3.58 -16.04
N SER A 150 10.58 3.22 -14.78
CA SER A 150 9.33 2.59 -14.34
C SER A 150 8.10 3.51 -14.52
N ASP A 151 8.26 4.80 -14.22
CA ASP A 151 7.18 5.79 -14.34
C ASP A 151 6.87 6.09 -15.81
N ILE A 152 7.89 6.15 -16.67
CA ILE A 152 7.71 6.24 -18.13
C ILE A 152 6.90 5.06 -18.65
N ILE A 153 7.28 3.82 -18.33
CA ILE A 153 6.57 2.63 -18.79
C ILE A 153 5.10 2.70 -18.34
N SER A 154 4.87 3.04 -17.08
CA SER A 154 3.53 3.11 -16.47
C SER A 154 2.65 4.16 -17.14
N LEU A 155 3.17 5.38 -17.33
CA LEU A 155 2.43 6.49 -17.96
C LEU A 155 2.20 6.25 -19.46
N CYS A 156 3.11 5.57 -20.14
CA CYS A 156 2.96 5.24 -21.55
C CYS A 156 1.81 4.28 -21.86
N ALA A 157 1.34 3.49 -20.88
CA ALA A 157 0.24 2.55 -21.08
C ALA A 157 -1.02 3.25 -21.61
N ASN A 158 -1.40 4.36 -20.97
CA ASN A 158 -2.61 5.11 -21.29
C ASN A 158 -2.35 6.39 -22.11
N SER A 159 -1.09 6.64 -22.49
CA SER A 159 -0.72 7.81 -23.29
C SER A 159 -0.93 7.58 -24.79
N SER A 160 -1.32 8.65 -25.49
CA SER A 160 -1.31 8.75 -26.96
C SER A 160 -0.03 9.37 -27.52
N ASP A 161 0.93 9.72 -26.66
CA ASP A 161 2.23 10.28 -27.07
C ASP A 161 2.98 9.29 -27.98
N ASN A 162 3.47 9.78 -29.12
CA ASN A 162 4.11 8.96 -30.14
C ASN A 162 5.49 8.43 -29.71
N ARG A 163 6.10 9.01 -28.67
CA ARG A 163 7.37 8.54 -28.08
C ARG A 163 7.19 7.23 -27.30
N CYS A 164 5.97 6.90 -26.87
CA CYS A 164 5.62 5.65 -26.20
C CYS A 164 5.64 4.43 -27.13
N THR A 165 6.84 4.09 -27.61
CA THR A 165 7.09 3.00 -28.56
C THR A 165 7.55 1.73 -27.84
N LYS A 166 7.36 0.56 -28.47
CA LYS A 166 7.91 -0.70 -27.96
C LYS A 166 9.43 -0.65 -27.78
N SER A 167 10.14 0.13 -28.61
CA SER A 167 11.59 0.30 -28.51
C SER A 167 11.96 1.02 -27.23
N LEU A 168 11.27 2.11 -26.91
CA LEU A 168 11.48 2.84 -25.66
C LEU A 168 11.18 1.96 -24.45
N ILE A 169 10.07 1.21 -24.46
CA ILE A 169 9.72 0.31 -23.35
C ILE A 169 10.80 -0.75 -23.14
N LYS A 170 11.33 -1.36 -24.22
CA LYS A 170 12.45 -2.31 -24.12
C LYS A 170 13.72 -1.67 -23.55
N GLN A 171 14.02 -0.43 -23.93
CA GLN A 171 15.14 0.31 -23.38
C GLN A 171 14.94 0.58 -21.88
N ALA A 172 13.78 1.10 -21.47
CA ALA A 172 13.46 1.38 -20.08
C ALA A 172 13.54 0.11 -19.21
N ILE A 173 13.03 -1.03 -19.71
CA ILE A 173 13.13 -2.32 -19.01
C ILE A 173 14.59 -2.71 -18.75
N SER A 174 15.51 -2.40 -19.67
CA SER A 174 16.91 -2.86 -19.57
C SER A 174 17.65 -2.34 -18.33
N PHE A 175 17.19 -1.23 -17.74
CA PHE A 175 17.81 -0.61 -16.56
C PHE A 175 17.43 -1.27 -15.23
N ASP A 176 16.36 -2.07 -15.20
CA ASP A 176 15.94 -2.80 -14.00
C ASP A 176 15.34 -4.16 -14.37
N ARG A 177 15.96 -4.85 -15.34
CA ARG A 177 15.43 -6.09 -15.95
C ARG A 177 15.34 -7.28 -14.99
N ASP A 178 16.15 -7.29 -13.94
CA ASP A 178 16.18 -8.39 -12.97
C ASP A 178 15.10 -8.20 -11.87
N ASN A 179 14.39 -7.07 -11.91
CA ASN A 179 13.25 -6.74 -11.05
C ASN A 179 11.92 -7.05 -11.74
N GLY A 180 11.11 -7.90 -11.12
CA GLY A 180 9.80 -8.32 -11.63
C GLY A 180 8.79 -7.19 -11.71
N ALA A 181 8.93 -6.14 -10.90
CA ALA A 181 8.05 -4.96 -10.98
C ALA A 181 8.19 -4.20 -12.31
N THR A 182 9.40 -4.15 -12.88
CA THR A 182 9.66 -3.56 -14.21
C THR A 182 8.85 -4.27 -15.28
N TRP A 183 8.84 -5.60 -15.24
CA TRP A 183 8.06 -6.43 -16.16
C TRP A 183 6.55 -6.34 -15.92
N LEU A 184 6.12 -6.11 -14.68
CA LEU A 184 4.73 -5.81 -14.37
C LEU A 184 4.28 -4.50 -15.06
N TYR A 185 5.06 -3.43 -14.95
CA TYR A 185 4.75 -2.17 -15.63
C TYR A 185 4.72 -2.35 -17.16
N ALA A 186 5.65 -3.14 -17.70
CA ALA A 186 5.66 -3.49 -19.11
C ALA A 186 4.41 -4.29 -19.52
N ALA A 187 3.98 -5.25 -18.70
CA ALA A 187 2.73 -5.97 -18.92
C ALA A 187 1.53 -5.02 -18.95
N ASN A 188 1.46 -4.02 -18.06
CA ASN A 188 0.39 -3.03 -18.11
C ASN A 188 0.42 -2.22 -19.42
N PHE A 189 1.60 -1.79 -19.87
CA PHE A 189 1.76 -1.14 -21.17
C PHE A 189 1.25 -2.00 -22.32
N TYR A 190 1.71 -3.26 -22.42
CA TYR A 190 1.31 -4.14 -23.53
C TYR A 190 -0.17 -4.55 -23.46
N ALA A 191 -0.72 -4.72 -22.25
CA ALA A 191 -2.16 -4.92 -22.07
C ALA A 191 -2.98 -3.73 -22.59
N ALA A 192 -2.53 -2.50 -22.35
CA ALA A 192 -3.21 -1.29 -22.82
C ALA A 192 -3.17 -1.14 -24.35
N LYS A 193 -2.21 -1.77 -25.02
CA LYS A 193 -2.08 -1.76 -26.49
C LYS A 193 -2.64 -3.05 -27.15
N ASP A 194 -3.31 -3.91 -26.39
CA ASP A 194 -3.79 -5.24 -26.82
C ASP A 194 -2.68 -6.09 -27.49
N ASP A 195 -1.42 -5.92 -27.05
CA ASP A 195 -0.25 -6.65 -27.55
C ASP A 195 -0.04 -7.93 -26.75
N ILE A 196 -0.80 -8.97 -27.13
CA ILE A 196 -0.89 -10.24 -26.40
C ILE A 196 0.48 -10.92 -26.25
N GLU A 197 1.29 -10.95 -27.33
CA GLU A 197 2.59 -11.62 -27.32
C GLU A 197 3.53 -10.97 -26.29
N ASN A 198 3.66 -9.64 -26.31
CA ASN A 198 4.55 -8.94 -25.39
C ASN A 198 3.98 -8.89 -23.96
N PHE A 199 2.65 -8.90 -23.80
CA PHE A 199 2.01 -9.06 -22.49
C PHE A 199 2.38 -10.39 -21.83
N ILE A 200 2.19 -11.50 -22.55
CA ILE A 200 2.53 -12.85 -22.05
C ILE A 200 4.03 -12.96 -21.79
N ASN A 201 4.85 -12.46 -22.72
CA ASN A 201 6.30 -12.47 -22.54
C ASN A 201 6.72 -11.68 -21.28
N SER A 202 6.07 -10.54 -21.00
CA SER A 202 6.36 -9.77 -19.78
C SER A 202 6.04 -10.56 -18.51
N ILE A 203 4.95 -11.35 -18.49
CA ILE A 203 4.65 -12.23 -17.35
C ILE A 203 5.71 -13.33 -17.21
N VAL A 204 6.14 -13.94 -18.32
CA VAL A 204 7.18 -14.96 -18.32
C VAL A 204 8.51 -14.40 -17.79
N GLU A 205 8.90 -13.19 -18.19
CA GLU A 205 10.12 -12.55 -17.69
C GLU A 205 9.99 -12.09 -16.23
N LEU A 206 8.80 -11.65 -15.81
CA LEU A 206 8.49 -11.38 -14.40
C LEU A 206 8.70 -12.64 -13.54
N GLU A 207 8.25 -13.81 -13.99
CA GLU A 207 8.45 -15.08 -13.28
C GLU A 207 9.93 -15.46 -13.13
N LYS A 208 10.76 -15.12 -14.13
CA LYS A 208 12.21 -15.40 -14.14
C LYS A 208 13.04 -14.37 -13.37
N SER A 209 12.47 -13.21 -13.02
CA SER A 209 13.18 -12.14 -12.34
C SER A 209 13.74 -12.60 -10.99
N GLN A 210 14.88 -12.06 -10.57
CA GLN A 210 15.52 -12.45 -9.31
C GLN A 210 14.78 -11.86 -8.10
N LEU A 211 14.32 -10.63 -8.23
CA LEU A 211 13.59 -9.90 -7.18
C LEU A 211 12.28 -9.34 -7.71
N PHE A 212 11.42 -8.90 -6.79
CA PHE A 212 10.19 -8.20 -7.11
C PHE A 212 10.06 -7.03 -6.12
N ASN A 213 10.28 -5.81 -6.60
CA ASN A 213 10.26 -4.62 -5.77
C ASN A 213 9.72 -3.44 -6.57
N GLU A 214 8.55 -2.92 -6.19
CA GLU A 214 7.95 -1.73 -6.82
C GLU A 214 8.67 -0.41 -6.52
N ARG A 215 9.77 -0.46 -5.75
CA ARG A 215 10.59 0.68 -5.29
C ARG A 215 9.76 1.72 -4.55
N TYR A 216 8.79 1.25 -3.77
CA TYR A 216 7.83 2.15 -3.14
C TYR A 216 8.46 2.97 -2.02
N GLY A 217 9.29 2.34 -1.17
CA GLY A 217 10.07 3.04 -0.15
C GLY A 217 11.03 4.06 -0.77
N GLU A 218 11.72 3.68 -1.84
CA GLU A 218 12.62 4.55 -2.60
C GLU A 218 11.86 5.75 -3.19
N LYS A 219 10.67 5.53 -3.78
CA LYS A 219 9.80 6.61 -4.29
C LYS A 219 9.30 7.55 -3.19
N LEU A 220 8.95 7.01 -2.02
CA LEU A 220 8.59 7.83 -0.85
C LEU A 220 9.79 8.67 -0.37
N LEU A 221 10.96 8.05 -0.26
CA LEU A 221 12.18 8.71 0.19
C LEU A 221 12.63 9.80 -0.79
N LEU A 222 12.56 9.56 -2.10
CA LEU A 222 12.87 10.58 -3.11
C LEU A 222 11.94 11.78 -2.98
N TYR A 223 10.64 11.57 -2.75
CA TYR A 223 9.70 12.67 -2.53
C TYR A 223 10.07 13.48 -1.29
N THR A 224 10.43 12.82 -0.18
CA THR A 224 10.81 13.54 1.04
C THR A 224 12.12 14.30 0.90
N ASN A 225 13.12 13.70 0.26
CA ASN A 225 14.41 14.35 0.04
C ASN A 225 14.26 15.57 -0.85
N ALA A 226 13.37 15.49 -1.84
CA ALA A 226 13.03 16.59 -2.72
C ALA A 226 12.39 17.80 -2.00
N LEU A 227 11.96 17.66 -0.74
CA LEU A 227 11.39 18.73 0.08
C LEU A 227 12.25 19.10 1.30
N GLU A 228 13.40 18.46 1.49
CA GLU A 228 14.22 18.63 2.70
C GLU A 228 14.72 20.09 2.90
N GLY A 229 15.01 20.78 1.80
CA GLY A 229 15.41 22.20 1.81
C GLY A 229 14.24 23.19 1.71
N SER A 230 12.99 22.73 1.69
CA SER A 230 11.84 23.61 1.56
C SER A 230 11.58 24.41 2.85
N PRO A 231 11.09 25.66 2.76
CA PRO A 231 10.80 26.47 3.95
C PRO A 231 9.75 25.86 4.90
N GLN A 232 8.92 24.94 4.39
CA GLN A 232 7.86 24.24 5.10
C GLN A 232 8.18 22.75 5.29
N ASN A 233 9.47 22.39 5.32
CA ASN A 233 9.89 21.00 5.42
C ASN A 233 9.38 20.36 6.72
N ASN A 234 8.55 19.33 6.59
CA ASN A 234 8.14 18.45 7.68
C ASN A 234 8.19 17.01 7.17
N PHE A 235 9.07 16.19 7.76
CA PHE A 235 9.33 14.85 7.24
C PHE A 235 8.08 13.95 7.24
N GLN A 236 7.30 13.95 8.32
CA GLN A 236 6.05 13.19 8.42
C GLN A 236 5.02 13.64 7.38
N ALA A 237 4.78 14.95 7.27
CA ALA A 237 3.85 15.51 6.30
C ALA A 237 4.29 15.19 4.86
N ASN A 238 5.60 15.28 4.58
CA ASN A 238 6.16 14.92 3.28
C ASN A 238 5.90 13.43 2.95
N ILE A 239 6.08 12.51 3.92
CA ILE A 239 5.77 11.09 3.73
C ILE A 239 4.27 10.88 3.46
N ILE A 240 3.39 11.50 4.24
CA ILE A 240 1.93 11.37 4.07
C ILE A 240 1.51 11.88 2.69
N ALA A 241 2.03 13.04 2.27
CA ALA A 241 1.80 13.60 0.95
C ALA A 241 2.33 12.67 -0.16
N ALA A 242 3.51 12.07 0.03
CA ALA A 242 4.09 11.11 -0.89
C ALA A 242 3.22 9.84 -1.04
N ILE A 243 2.74 9.27 0.07
CA ILE A 243 1.83 8.12 0.07
C ILE A 243 0.56 8.46 -0.72
N GLY A 244 -0.05 9.62 -0.47
CA GLY A 244 -1.23 10.08 -1.20
C GLY A 244 -0.98 10.19 -2.70
N LYS A 245 0.15 10.78 -3.10
CA LYS A 245 0.54 10.92 -4.50
C LYS A 245 0.75 9.56 -5.17
N LEU A 246 1.49 8.66 -4.53
CA LEU A 246 1.80 7.33 -5.09
C LEU A 246 0.57 6.42 -5.17
N ALA A 247 -0.35 6.49 -4.20
CA ALA A 247 -1.59 5.70 -4.23
C ALA A 247 -2.44 5.98 -5.49
N THR A 248 -2.49 7.25 -5.93
CA THR A 248 -3.20 7.60 -7.17
C THR A 248 -2.51 7.03 -8.41
N ALA A 249 -1.18 7.06 -8.46
CA ALA A 249 -0.39 6.50 -9.58
C ALA A 249 -0.52 4.98 -9.67
N GLU A 250 -0.48 4.28 -8.53
CA GLU A 250 -0.63 2.82 -8.47
C GLU A 250 -1.99 2.36 -9.03
N SER A 251 -3.08 3.06 -8.71
CA SER A 251 -4.41 2.68 -9.19
C SER A 251 -4.51 2.66 -10.73
N ASN A 252 -3.78 3.55 -11.41
CA ASN A 252 -3.69 3.60 -12.86
C ASN A 252 -2.79 2.50 -13.44
N GLY A 253 -1.75 2.09 -12.69
CA GLY A 253 -0.72 1.13 -13.10
C GLY A 253 -1.18 -0.33 -13.27
N TYR A 254 -2.40 -0.68 -12.85
CA TYR A 254 -2.95 -2.04 -13.02
C TYR A 254 -4.24 -2.09 -13.85
N SER A 255 -4.78 -0.92 -14.20
CA SER A 255 -6.10 -0.82 -14.83
C SER A 255 -6.21 -1.65 -16.11
N SER A 256 -5.22 -1.55 -17.00
CA SER A 256 -5.19 -2.25 -18.27
C SER A 256 -4.97 -3.76 -18.09
N ILE A 257 -4.12 -4.16 -17.14
CA ILE A 257 -3.95 -5.57 -16.76
C ILE A 257 -5.27 -6.17 -16.29
N ILE A 258 -5.95 -5.51 -15.35
CA ILE A 258 -7.21 -6.01 -14.79
C ILE A 258 -8.25 -6.13 -15.90
N GLN A 259 -8.42 -5.08 -16.71
CA GLN A 259 -9.36 -5.09 -17.84
C GLN A 259 -9.03 -6.18 -18.86
N TRP A 260 -7.75 -6.39 -19.17
CA TRP A 260 -7.35 -7.46 -20.07
C TRP A 260 -7.71 -8.81 -19.45
N CYS A 261 -7.34 -9.05 -18.19
CA CYS A 261 -7.52 -10.33 -17.52
C CYS A 261 -8.97 -10.74 -17.25
N ILE A 262 -9.92 -9.81 -17.15
CA ILE A 262 -11.32 -10.15 -16.86
C ILE A 262 -12.21 -10.26 -18.12
N ARG A 263 -11.69 -9.88 -19.29
CA ARG A 263 -12.39 -10.03 -20.57
C ARG A 263 -12.12 -11.42 -21.17
N ASP A 264 -13.07 -11.99 -21.90
CA ASP A 264 -12.87 -13.16 -22.78
C ASP A 264 -12.14 -14.34 -22.12
N LEU A 265 -12.52 -14.69 -20.88
CA LEU A 265 -11.89 -15.75 -20.06
C LEU A 265 -11.96 -17.18 -20.65
N GLN A 266 -12.61 -17.35 -21.80
CA GLN A 266 -12.69 -18.62 -22.52
C GLN A 266 -11.35 -19.05 -23.13
N GLU A 267 -10.42 -18.11 -23.35
CA GLU A 267 -9.10 -18.40 -23.88
C GLU A 267 -8.15 -18.95 -22.80
N SER A 268 -7.71 -20.20 -22.97
CA SER A 268 -6.88 -20.89 -21.97
C SER A 268 -5.53 -20.19 -21.72
N ILE A 269 -4.89 -19.67 -22.77
CA ILE A 269 -3.61 -18.96 -22.70
C ILE A 269 -3.74 -17.71 -21.83
N LYS A 270 -4.78 -16.92 -22.08
CA LYS A 270 -5.11 -15.70 -21.33
C LYS A 270 -5.39 -16.00 -19.86
N THR A 271 -6.25 -16.98 -19.60
CA THR A 271 -6.58 -17.40 -18.24
C THR A 271 -5.34 -17.88 -17.47
N ASN A 272 -4.47 -18.67 -18.11
CA ASN A 272 -3.24 -19.15 -17.48
C ASN A 272 -2.25 -18.02 -17.19
N ALA A 273 -2.05 -17.09 -18.13
CA ALA A 273 -1.18 -15.95 -17.96
C ALA A 273 -1.65 -15.06 -16.79
N CYS A 274 -2.95 -14.72 -16.74
CA CYS A 274 -3.53 -13.92 -15.67
C CYS A 274 -3.52 -14.64 -14.31
N LEU A 275 -3.71 -15.96 -14.30
CA LEU A 275 -3.58 -16.76 -13.09
C LEU A 275 -2.14 -16.71 -12.57
N SER A 276 -1.16 -16.88 -13.46
CA SER A 276 0.26 -16.84 -13.09
C SER A 276 0.65 -15.46 -12.58
N LEU A 277 0.29 -14.39 -13.29
CA LEU A 277 0.50 -13.02 -12.85
C LEU A 277 -0.12 -12.78 -11.46
N GLY A 278 -1.35 -13.22 -11.26
CA GLY A 278 -2.03 -13.09 -9.96
C GLY A 278 -1.31 -13.83 -8.82
N GLN A 279 -0.73 -14.99 -9.10
CA GLN A 279 0.08 -15.76 -8.13
C GLN A 279 1.41 -15.08 -7.82
N GLN A 280 2.08 -14.51 -8.83
CA GLN A 280 3.33 -13.78 -8.65
C GLN A 280 3.12 -12.53 -7.79
N LEU A 281 2.07 -11.76 -8.07
CA LEU A 281 1.71 -10.57 -7.28
C LEU A 281 1.38 -10.92 -5.82
N GLU A 282 0.59 -11.98 -5.59
CA GLU A 282 0.28 -12.42 -4.22
C GLU A 282 1.55 -12.81 -3.44
N ARG A 283 2.42 -13.61 -4.05
CA ARG A 283 3.55 -14.24 -3.36
C ARG A 283 4.75 -13.30 -3.21
N ARG A 284 5.11 -12.60 -4.28
CA ARG A 284 6.40 -11.90 -4.38
C ARG A 284 6.31 -10.41 -4.13
N SER A 285 5.16 -9.78 -4.36
CA SER A 285 5.04 -8.35 -4.06
C SER A 285 5.24 -8.08 -2.56
N ILE A 286 5.90 -6.97 -2.26
CA ILE A 286 6.09 -6.45 -0.91
C ILE A 286 5.01 -5.40 -0.55
N ARG A 287 4.17 -5.03 -1.53
CA ARG A 287 3.04 -4.11 -1.42
C ARG A 287 1.74 -4.86 -1.19
N ILE A 288 0.94 -4.40 -0.24
CA ILE A 288 -0.39 -4.93 0.08
C ILE A 288 -1.33 -4.69 -1.10
N GLY A 289 -1.28 -3.51 -1.73
CA GLY A 289 -2.09 -3.18 -2.91
C GLY A 289 -1.90 -4.20 -4.03
N SER A 290 -0.65 -4.45 -4.44
CA SER A 290 -0.29 -5.46 -5.43
C SER A 290 -0.73 -6.87 -5.03
N LYS A 291 -0.53 -7.28 -3.77
CA LYS A 291 -1.00 -8.59 -3.28
C LYS A 291 -2.50 -8.73 -3.42
N VAL A 292 -3.27 -7.71 -3.03
CA VAL A 292 -4.74 -7.69 -3.16
C VAL A 292 -5.16 -7.78 -4.61
N ILE A 293 -4.50 -7.05 -5.52
CA ILE A 293 -4.75 -7.14 -6.96
C ILE A 293 -4.47 -8.57 -7.45
N GLY A 294 -3.35 -9.17 -7.05
CA GLY A 294 -3.01 -10.55 -7.36
C GLY A 294 -4.10 -11.54 -6.93
N ILE A 295 -4.53 -11.47 -5.68
CA ILE A 295 -5.61 -12.33 -5.15
C ILE A 295 -6.94 -12.07 -5.87
N THR A 296 -7.23 -10.82 -6.24
CA THR A 296 -8.44 -10.43 -6.98
C THR A 296 -8.46 -11.03 -8.38
N LEU A 297 -7.35 -10.94 -9.12
CA LEU A 297 -7.22 -11.54 -10.46
C LEU A 297 -7.50 -13.05 -10.41
N GLN A 298 -6.85 -13.73 -9.46
CA GLN A 298 -7.06 -15.15 -9.31
C GLN A 298 -8.53 -15.46 -8.94
N SER A 299 -9.15 -14.68 -8.04
CA SER A 299 -10.56 -14.82 -7.64
C SER A 299 -11.51 -14.74 -8.84
N LYS A 300 -11.30 -13.78 -9.74
CA LYS A 300 -12.11 -13.62 -10.96
C LYS A 300 -11.99 -14.81 -11.91
N ILE A 301 -10.81 -15.39 -12.03
CA ILE A 301 -10.60 -16.60 -12.82
C ILE A 301 -11.35 -17.79 -12.20
N SER A 302 -11.30 -17.95 -10.88
CA SER A 302 -12.02 -19.06 -10.22
C SER A 302 -13.54 -18.88 -10.20
N GLU A 303 -14.02 -17.65 -10.17
CA GLU A 303 -15.44 -17.32 -10.39
C GLU A 303 -15.90 -17.82 -11.76
N PHE A 304 -15.15 -17.52 -12.81
CA PHE A 304 -15.43 -18.02 -14.15
C PHE A 304 -15.39 -19.55 -14.25
N GLN A 305 -14.48 -20.20 -13.52
CA GLN A 305 -14.36 -21.67 -13.46
C GLN A 305 -15.40 -22.35 -12.55
N GLY A 306 -16.25 -21.60 -11.83
CA GLY A 306 -17.19 -22.13 -10.86
C GLY A 306 -16.54 -22.77 -9.61
N ASN A 307 -15.28 -22.44 -9.31
CA ASN A 307 -14.55 -23.00 -8.19
C ASN A 307 -14.78 -22.19 -6.91
N ILE A 308 -15.91 -22.46 -6.25
CA ILE A 308 -16.36 -21.74 -5.05
C ILE A 308 -15.37 -21.86 -3.89
N GLU A 309 -14.72 -23.01 -3.70
CA GLU A 309 -13.76 -23.21 -2.62
C GLU A 309 -12.49 -22.37 -2.80
N ALA A 310 -12.01 -22.23 -4.05
CA ALA A 310 -10.90 -21.32 -4.34
C ALA A 310 -11.27 -19.85 -4.08
N ILE A 311 -12.52 -19.44 -4.34
CA ILE A 311 -12.99 -18.08 -4.04
C ILE A 311 -12.99 -17.84 -2.53
N LYS A 312 -13.58 -18.75 -1.73
CA LYS A 312 -13.60 -18.65 -0.27
C LYS A 312 -12.19 -18.58 0.33
N LEU A 313 -11.28 -19.42 -0.18
CA LEU A 313 -9.87 -19.42 0.25
C LEU A 313 -9.22 -18.05 0.01
N ARG A 314 -9.48 -17.44 -1.15
CA ARG A 314 -8.91 -16.12 -1.49
C ARG A 314 -9.53 -14.97 -0.71
N GLN A 315 -10.83 -15.02 -0.41
CA GLN A 315 -11.45 -14.06 0.51
C GLN A 315 -10.82 -14.12 1.90
N LYS A 316 -10.59 -15.33 2.43
CA LYS A 316 -9.87 -15.50 3.70
C LYS A 316 -8.45 -14.91 3.67
N LYS A 317 -7.74 -15.03 2.54
CA LYS A 317 -6.41 -14.39 2.38
C LYS A 317 -6.48 -12.87 2.41
N ILE A 318 -7.44 -12.25 1.73
CA ILE A 318 -7.64 -10.79 1.78
C ILE A 318 -7.99 -10.35 3.21
N GLN A 319 -8.85 -11.10 3.89
CA GLN A 319 -9.19 -10.83 5.28
C GLN A 319 -7.95 -10.90 6.18
N SER A 320 -7.14 -11.95 6.05
CA SER A 320 -5.89 -12.11 6.81
C SER A 320 -4.89 -10.96 6.57
N LEU A 321 -4.78 -10.44 5.34
CA LEU A 321 -3.96 -9.26 5.05
C LEU A 321 -4.50 -8.02 5.77
N THR A 322 -5.82 -7.84 5.81
CA THR A 322 -6.49 -6.73 6.50
C THR A 322 -6.32 -6.84 8.01
N ASP A 323 -6.47 -8.04 8.56
CA ASP A 323 -6.30 -8.31 9.99
C ASP A 323 -4.86 -8.08 10.45
N SER A 324 -3.88 -8.42 9.61
CA SER A 324 -2.45 -8.16 9.88
C SER A 324 -2.14 -6.67 10.01
N LEU A 325 -2.96 -5.79 9.41
CA LEU A 325 -2.85 -4.34 9.56
C LEU A 325 -3.59 -3.79 10.79
N ARG A 326 -4.64 -4.49 11.27
CA ARG A 326 -5.59 -3.99 12.29
C ARG A 326 -5.36 -4.49 13.71
N GLY A 327 -4.40 -5.38 13.96
CA GLY A 327 -4.17 -5.89 15.32
C GLY A 327 -3.92 -4.76 16.34
N ASN A 328 -4.30 -4.94 17.61
CA ASN A 328 -4.10 -3.91 18.66
C ASN A 328 -2.64 -3.42 18.79
N ILE A 329 -1.68 -4.27 18.45
CA ILE A 329 -0.24 -3.97 18.45
C ILE A 329 0.13 -2.99 17.30
N THR A 330 -0.64 -2.95 16.21
CA THR A 330 -0.39 -2.02 15.09
C THR A 330 -1.06 -0.67 15.25
N GLU A 331 -2.22 -0.53 15.91
CA GLU A 331 -2.88 0.79 16.02
C GLU A 331 -2.05 1.79 16.81
N LYS A 332 -1.63 1.46 18.05
CA LYS A 332 -0.71 2.30 18.86
C LYS A 332 0.54 2.64 18.06
N SER A 333 1.14 1.64 17.42
CA SER A 333 2.39 1.78 16.67
C SER A 333 2.23 2.66 15.43
N HIS A 334 1.08 2.65 14.75
CA HIS A 334 0.80 3.58 13.67
C HIS A 334 0.71 5.01 14.17
N TYR A 335 0.00 5.27 15.27
CA TYR A 335 -0.06 6.61 15.85
C TYR A 335 1.33 7.07 16.28
N MET A 336 2.10 6.23 16.97
CA MET A 336 3.46 6.58 17.37
C MET A 336 4.36 6.83 16.16
N MET A 337 4.22 6.04 15.09
CA MET A 337 4.95 6.26 13.84
C MET A 337 4.60 7.61 13.19
N LEU A 338 3.33 8.02 13.24
CA LEU A 338 2.87 9.30 12.70
C LEU A 338 3.36 10.50 13.51
N LEU A 339 3.71 10.29 14.79
CA LEU A 339 4.10 11.37 15.72
C LEU A 339 5.61 11.41 15.98
N ASP A 340 6.31 10.28 15.81
CA ASP A 340 7.76 10.15 16.03
C ASP A 340 8.49 9.90 14.71
N ASP A 341 9.21 10.92 14.25
CA ASP A 341 10.06 10.88 13.06
C ASP A 341 11.00 9.67 13.02
N ARG A 342 11.51 9.22 14.18
CA ARG A 342 12.44 8.09 14.25
C ARG A 342 11.75 6.81 13.81
N LEU A 343 10.50 6.60 14.25
CA LEU A 343 9.69 5.45 13.88
C LEU A 343 9.27 5.52 12.40
N MET A 344 8.91 6.71 11.88
CA MET A 344 8.60 6.89 10.46
C MET A 344 9.82 6.60 9.57
N ARG A 345 11.00 7.11 9.93
CA ARG A 345 12.26 6.81 9.22
C ARG A 345 12.61 5.34 9.31
N PHE A 346 12.40 4.73 10.48
CA PHE A 346 12.61 3.30 10.66
C PHE A 346 11.70 2.46 9.76
N TRP A 347 10.40 2.79 9.68
CA TRP A 347 9.48 2.17 8.75
C TRP A 347 9.96 2.29 7.29
N LEU A 348 10.28 3.51 6.86
CA LEU A 348 10.68 3.81 5.48
C LEU A 348 11.96 3.06 5.07
N ASN A 349 12.96 3.03 5.95
CA ASN A 349 14.24 2.35 5.70
C ASN A 349 14.11 0.82 5.58
N ASN A 350 13.02 0.25 6.11
CA ASN A 350 12.75 -1.19 6.06
C ASN A 350 11.81 -1.57 4.90
N LEU A 351 11.14 -0.59 4.28
CA LEU A 351 9.99 -0.81 3.41
C LEU A 351 10.32 -1.62 2.16
N ASP A 352 11.39 -1.27 1.46
CA ASP A 352 11.79 -1.95 0.22
C ASP A 352 12.55 -3.26 0.48
N LEU A 353 12.97 -3.52 1.72
CA LEU A 353 13.65 -4.76 2.10
C LEU A 353 12.67 -5.81 2.60
N TYR A 354 11.68 -5.42 3.40
CA TYR A 354 10.79 -6.34 4.10
C TYR A 354 9.31 -6.21 3.68
N GLY A 355 8.93 -5.12 3.02
CA GLY A 355 7.55 -4.83 2.64
C GLY A 355 6.71 -4.19 3.75
N GLU A 356 5.50 -3.77 3.40
CA GLU A 356 4.64 -2.96 4.28
C GLU A 356 4.29 -3.65 5.59
N ILE A 357 3.88 -4.92 5.52
CA ILE A 357 3.42 -5.69 6.69
C ILE A 357 4.58 -5.90 7.67
N GLU A 358 5.71 -6.39 7.18
CA GLU A 358 6.85 -6.72 8.04
C GLU A 358 7.53 -5.47 8.57
N SER A 359 7.63 -4.39 7.77
CA SER A 359 8.15 -3.11 8.24
C SER A 359 7.29 -2.54 9.37
N MET A 360 5.96 -2.63 9.24
CA MET A 360 5.06 -2.22 10.33
C MET A 360 5.20 -3.09 11.57
N ARG A 361 5.44 -4.40 11.40
CA ARG A 361 5.73 -5.30 12.53
C ARG A 361 7.03 -4.92 13.24
N LEU A 362 8.06 -4.50 12.51
CA LEU A 362 9.30 -4.00 13.08
C LEU A 362 9.06 -2.70 13.85
N VAL A 363 8.30 -1.76 13.29
CA VAL A 363 7.91 -0.51 13.98
C VAL A 363 7.16 -0.80 15.26
N ALA A 364 6.29 -1.81 15.29
CA ALA A 364 5.56 -2.16 16.49
C ALA A 364 6.49 -2.64 17.63
N LYS A 365 7.49 -3.47 17.32
CA LYS A 365 8.50 -3.88 18.30
C LYS A 365 9.36 -2.73 18.80
N GLU A 366 9.72 -1.83 17.89
CA GLU A 366 10.49 -0.63 18.25
C GLU A 366 9.65 0.30 19.14
N THR A 367 8.35 0.42 18.84
CA THR A 367 7.40 1.17 19.66
C THR A 367 7.31 0.60 21.08
N GLU A 368 7.20 -0.72 21.23
CA GLU A 368 7.22 -1.38 22.56
C GLU A 368 8.53 -1.13 23.32
N THR A 369 9.64 -0.97 22.60
CA THR A 369 10.96 -0.70 23.20
C THR A 369 11.09 0.74 23.65
N LEU A 370 10.59 1.70 22.86
CA LEU A 370 10.70 3.13 23.12
C LEU A 370 9.63 3.66 24.09
N TYR A 371 8.41 3.11 24.04
CA TYR A 371 7.22 3.63 24.72
C TYR A 371 6.65 2.62 25.72
N LYS A 372 7.49 2.27 26.70
CA LYS A 372 7.22 1.26 27.74
C LYS A 372 6.24 1.72 28.81
N ASP A 373 6.15 3.02 29.08
CA ASP A 373 5.28 3.60 30.09
C ASP A 373 4.19 4.48 29.46
N GLU A 374 3.01 4.54 30.08
CA GLU A 374 1.86 5.32 29.59
C GLU A 374 2.18 6.83 29.53
N TYR A 375 3.08 7.29 30.40
CA TYR A 375 3.49 8.69 30.49
C TYR A 375 4.22 9.16 29.22
N SER A 376 5.11 8.35 28.64
CA SER A 376 5.80 8.73 27.40
C SER A 376 4.85 8.83 26.21
N VAL A 377 3.85 7.95 26.12
CA VAL A 377 2.82 7.99 25.07
C VAL A 377 1.94 9.22 25.19
N CYS A 378 1.39 9.48 26.38
CA CYS A 378 0.55 10.67 26.57
C CYS A 378 1.38 11.96 26.39
N THR A 379 2.64 12.00 26.82
CA THR A 379 3.53 13.17 26.63
C THR A 379 3.74 13.49 25.16
N LEU A 380 4.02 12.46 24.33
CA LEU A 380 4.18 12.64 22.89
C LEU A 380 2.89 13.17 22.24
N LEU A 381 1.73 12.63 22.64
CA LEU A 381 0.42 13.11 22.18
C LEU A 381 0.17 14.57 22.57
N TYR A 382 0.48 14.95 23.81
CA TYR A 382 0.33 16.34 24.27
C TYR A 382 1.29 17.30 23.56
N GLN A 383 2.53 16.88 23.28
CA GLN A 383 3.48 17.67 22.50
C GLN A 383 2.98 17.88 21.07
N ALA A 384 2.57 16.79 20.40
CA ALA A 384 2.02 16.86 19.06
C ALA A 384 0.82 17.81 18.99
N LEU A 385 -0.12 17.71 19.94
CA LEU A 385 -1.28 18.62 20.01
C LEU A 385 -0.90 20.06 20.37
N GLY A 386 0.14 20.25 21.18
CA GLY A 386 0.65 21.56 21.56
C GLY A 386 1.33 22.30 20.42
N ASP A 387 1.98 21.59 19.49
CA ASP A 387 2.62 22.17 18.31
C ASP A 387 1.60 22.60 17.23
N PHE A 388 0.33 22.21 17.35
CA PHE A 388 -0.77 22.68 16.49
C PHE A 388 -1.46 23.95 17.01
N ILE A 389 -1.22 24.36 18.27
CA ILE A 389 -1.77 25.56 18.94
C ILE A 389 -0.73 26.69 18.91
#